data_AF-A0A8J4SKR1-F1
#
_entry.id   AF-A0A8J4SKR1-F1
#
_cell.length_a   1.000
_cell.length_b   1.000
_cell.length_c   1.000
_cell.angle_alpha   90.00
_cell.angle_beta   90.00
_cell.angle_gamma   90.00
#
_symmetry.space_group_name_H-M   'P 1'
#
loop_
_entity.id
_entity.type
_entity.pdbx_description
1 polymer ?
#
loop_
_entity_poly.entity_id
_entity_poly.type
_entity_poly.pdbx_seq_one_letter_code
_entity_poly.pdbx_strand_id
1 'polypeptide(L)'
;IYVLFQLLRKQLQREKSQHEALQKSYSEFRKVAMTSLSGLHAHAAQLSHTILQFVHPQVDPERLPLNSLSAPHIFYRLRQLERRLNFAVNRLPLLGGHMTLHRSLAPERCDQAIQTCSPGRDHFLGSLSSAEMKELISHAQAEVEQLKQERDSVLRKLEQNAKTFNQRVQTAQDEVKLEVSNLRELTRVLEESLKEKNEELNNCHVQLDELKTRQLQIQQEATEERSRLQAQLAETNKQLAKAKVEVRRAERRIDRDLNERKLLMAGMEDTSRSRIQHTEHTSHAVQPDLCAVHATDVKVNLQPMLTGTTDLNVTHCLNPVQLDAVAKSLHQLTQLAKCLKSDSSDDADSSEIQT
;
A
#
# COMPACT_ATOMS: atom_id res chain seq x y z
N ILE A 1 -37.68 2.20 -2.08
CA ILE A 1 -37.14 0.90 -1.60
C ILE A 1 -36.28 0.21 -2.67
N TYR A 2 -36.80 -0.07 -3.87
CA TYR A 2 -36.06 -0.75 -4.96
C TYR A 2 -34.77 -0.02 -5.39
N VAL A 3 -34.82 1.31 -5.54
CA VAL A 3 -33.65 2.15 -5.91
C VAL A 3 -32.56 2.13 -4.83
N LEU A 4 -32.96 2.13 -3.55
CA LEU A 4 -32.03 2.08 -2.42
C LEU A 4 -31.30 0.72 -2.35
N PHE A 5 -32.02 -0.36 -2.64
CA PHE A 5 -31.46 -1.71 -2.73
C PHE A 5 -30.44 -1.86 -3.87
N GLN A 6 -30.74 -1.26 -5.03
CA GLN A 6 -29.81 -1.20 -6.18
C GLN A 6 -28.52 -0.43 -5.83
N LEU A 7 -28.65 0.69 -5.11
CA LEU A 7 -27.51 1.51 -4.68
C LEU A 7 -26.62 0.77 -3.66
N LEU A 8 -27.22 0.15 -2.64
CA LEU A 8 -26.49 -0.68 -1.67
C LEU A 8 -25.78 -1.86 -2.33
N ARG A 9 -26.40 -2.49 -3.32
CA ARG A 9 -25.80 -3.61 -4.06
C ARG A 9 -24.59 -3.16 -4.88
N LYS A 10 -24.66 -1.99 -5.53
CA LYS A 10 -23.52 -1.38 -6.24
C LYS A 10 -22.40 -0.99 -5.28
N GLN A 11 -22.72 -0.42 -4.11
CA GLN A 11 -21.74 -0.08 -3.08
C GLN A 11 -21.01 -1.33 -2.58
N LEU A 12 -21.76 -2.38 -2.24
CA LEU A 12 -21.21 -3.67 -1.79
C LEU A 12 -20.30 -4.30 -2.85
N GLN A 13 -20.68 -4.20 -4.13
CA GLN A 13 -19.88 -4.72 -5.23
C GLN A 13 -18.55 -3.96 -5.39
N ARG A 14 -18.56 -2.64 -5.19
CA ARG A 14 -17.35 -1.80 -5.20
C ARG A 14 -16.42 -2.15 -4.04
N GLU A 15 -16.94 -2.20 -2.83
CA GLU A 15 -16.16 -2.59 -1.63
C GLU A 15 -15.56 -3.99 -1.79
N LYS A 16 -16.33 -4.94 -2.33
CA LYS A 16 -15.82 -6.28 -2.61
C LYS A 16 -14.66 -6.27 -3.62
N SER A 17 -14.81 -5.52 -4.72
CA SER A 17 -13.74 -5.40 -5.73
C SER A 17 -12.49 -4.70 -5.19
N GLN A 18 -12.65 -3.69 -4.32
CA GLN A 18 -11.54 -3.01 -3.67
C GLN A 18 -10.83 -3.95 -2.69
N HIS A 19 -11.56 -4.74 -1.92
CA HIS A 19 -10.99 -5.73 -1.02
C HIS A 19 -10.20 -6.81 -1.77
N GLU A 20 -10.74 -7.32 -2.88
CA GLU A 20 -10.05 -8.29 -3.74
C GLU A 20 -8.76 -7.69 -4.35
N ALA A 21 -8.78 -6.43 -4.77
CA ALA A 21 -7.61 -5.72 -5.27
C ALA A 21 -6.53 -5.54 -4.19
N LEU A 22 -6.93 -5.14 -2.98
CA LEU A 22 -6.05 -5.01 -1.81
C LEU A 22 -5.42 -6.34 -1.41
N GLN A 23 -6.21 -7.42 -1.40
CA GLN A 23 -5.72 -8.76 -1.08
C GLN A 23 -4.69 -9.24 -2.12
N LYS A 24 -4.92 -8.94 -3.41
CA LYS A 24 -3.98 -9.25 -4.48
C LYS A 24 -2.67 -8.46 -4.33
N SER A 25 -2.75 -7.15 -4.11
CA SER A 25 -1.60 -6.27 -3.86
C SER A 25 -0.77 -6.75 -2.64
N TYR A 26 -1.44 -7.08 -1.53
CA TYR A 26 -0.79 -7.64 -0.35
C TYR A 26 -0.06 -8.96 -0.65
N SER A 27 -0.67 -9.84 -1.45
CA SER A 27 -0.06 -11.12 -1.84
C SER A 27 1.19 -10.93 -2.71
N GLU A 28 1.19 -9.93 -3.59
CA GLU A 28 2.33 -9.57 -4.44
C GLU A 28 3.45 -8.96 -3.61
N PHE A 29 3.13 -7.99 -2.74
CA PHE A 29 4.08 -7.40 -1.80
C PHE A 29 4.73 -8.48 -0.92
N ARG A 30 3.94 -9.40 -0.36
CA ARG A 30 4.45 -10.50 0.47
C ARG A 30 5.41 -11.40 -0.31
N LYS A 31 5.13 -11.71 -1.58
CA LYS A 31 6.04 -12.48 -2.43
C LYS A 31 7.38 -11.75 -2.59
N VAL A 32 7.35 -10.47 -2.95
CA VAL A 32 8.55 -9.64 -3.12
C VAL A 32 9.36 -9.56 -1.83
N ALA A 33 8.71 -9.28 -0.70
CA ALA A 33 9.36 -9.21 0.60
C ALA A 33 10.02 -10.53 1.01
N MET A 34 9.35 -11.66 0.78
CA MET A 34 9.91 -12.99 1.08
C MET A 34 11.08 -13.33 0.15
N THR A 35 11.02 -12.97 -1.13
CA THR A 35 12.16 -13.16 -2.04
C THR A 35 13.36 -12.32 -1.62
N SER A 36 13.17 -11.05 -1.25
CA SER A 36 14.24 -10.18 -0.77
C SER A 36 14.86 -10.71 0.54
N LEU A 37 14.03 -11.18 1.47
CA LEU A 37 14.50 -11.79 2.72
C LEU A 37 15.34 -13.06 2.45
N SER A 38 14.88 -13.92 1.54
CA SER A 38 15.61 -15.13 1.17
C SER A 38 16.94 -14.81 0.47
N GLY A 39 16.98 -13.77 -0.37
CA GLY A 39 18.20 -13.28 -1.00
C GLY A 39 19.22 -12.74 0.02
N LEU A 40 18.76 -11.94 0.98
CA LEU A 40 19.58 -11.47 2.10
C LEU A 40 20.16 -12.62 2.92
N HIS A 41 19.34 -13.65 3.22
CA HIS A 41 19.81 -14.82 3.95
C HIS A 41 20.87 -15.60 3.16
N ALA A 42 20.70 -15.75 1.84
CA ALA A 42 21.68 -16.40 0.98
C ALA A 42 23.00 -15.61 0.93
N HIS A 43 22.92 -14.28 0.82
CA HIS A 43 24.09 -13.40 0.85
C HIS A 43 24.83 -13.45 2.19
N ALA A 44 24.10 -13.45 3.31
CA ALA A 44 24.67 -13.58 4.65
C ALA A 44 25.36 -14.94 4.86
N ALA A 45 24.79 -16.02 4.32
CA ALA A 45 25.40 -17.35 4.35
C ALA A 45 26.67 -17.42 3.49
N GLN A 46 26.66 -16.82 2.29
CA GLN A 46 27.86 -16.70 1.45
C GLN A 46 28.95 -15.86 2.12
N LEU A 47 28.62 -14.72 2.72
CA LEU A 47 29.56 -13.90 3.49
C LEU A 47 30.15 -14.68 4.65
N SER A 48 29.32 -15.40 5.41
CA SER A 48 29.78 -16.25 6.52
C SER A 48 30.73 -17.34 6.05
N HIS A 49 30.43 -17.99 4.92
CA HIS A 49 31.29 -18.99 4.31
C HIS A 49 32.63 -18.41 3.82
N THR A 50 32.59 -17.25 3.16
CA THR A 50 33.81 -16.53 2.71
C THR A 50 34.68 -16.11 3.88
N ILE A 51 34.08 -15.61 4.96
CA ILE A 51 34.80 -15.26 6.21
C ILE A 51 35.41 -16.51 6.83
N LEU A 52 34.69 -17.63 6.90
CA LEU A 52 35.22 -18.90 7.41
C LEU A 52 36.39 -19.42 6.58
N GLN A 53 36.34 -19.31 5.25
CA GLN A 53 37.45 -19.66 4.36
C GLN A 53 38.66 -18.72 4.52
N PHE A 54 38.42 -17.45 4.85
CA PHE A 54 39.49 -16.49 5.11
C PHE A 54 40.18 -16.74 6.46
N VAL A 55 39.42 -17.14 7.48
CA VAL A 55 39.93 -17.42 8.84
C VAL A 55 40.56 -18.81 8.92
N HIS A 56 40.06 -19.78 8.16
CA HIS A 56 40.60 -21.13 8.05
C HIS A 56 40.81 -21.48 6.57
N PRO A 57 41.88 -21.00 5.94
CA PRO A 57 42.24 -21.52 4.62
C PRO A 57 42.48 -23.02 4.78
N GLN A 58 41.80 -23.85 3.98
CA GLN A 58 42.09 -25.28 3.92
C GLN A 58 43.55 -25.43 3.52
N VAL A 59 44.41 -25.69 4.49
CA VAL A 59 45.80 -26.06 4.27
C VAL A 59 45.77 -27.57 4.10
N ASP A 60 45.74 -28.03 2.84
CA ASP A 60 46.25 -29.36 2.52
C ASP A 60 47.77 -29.26 2.55
N PRO A 61 48.46 -29.83 3.57
CA PRO A 61 49.91 -29.67 3.73
C PRO A 61 50.73 -30.36 2.63
N GLU A 62 50.12 -31.16 1.76
CA GLU A 62 50.84 -31.99 0.78
C GLU A 62 50.66 -31.58 -0.69
N ARG A 63 49.89 -30.54 -1.02
CA ARG A 63 49.62 -30.15 -2.43
C ARG A 63 49.68 -28.65 -2.73
N LEU A 64 50.68 -27.95 -2.21
CA LEU A 64 50.96 -26.58 -2.66
C LEU A 64 52.16 -26.57 -3.62
N PRO A 65 51.98 -26.16 -4.89
CA PRO A 65 53.07 -26.07 -5.84
C PRO A 65 54.12 -25.08 -5.35
N LEU A 66 55.40 -25.38 -5.62
CA LEU A 66 56.60 -24.61 -5.26
C LEU A 66 56.55 -23.11 -5.63
N ASN A 67 55.53 -22.68 -6.37
CA ASN A 67 55.37 -21.35 -6.96
C ASN A 67 54.33 -20.46 -6.27
N SER A 68 53.52 -20.93 -5.31
CA SER A 68 52.64 -20.06 -4.51
C SER A 68 53.11 -19.98 -3.06
N LEU A 69 54.16 -19.20 -2.81
CA LEU A 69 54.64 -18.97 -1.45
C LEU A 69 53.65 -18.07 -0.68
N SER A 70 52.89 -18.67 0.22
CA SER A 70 52.15 -17.96 1.26
C SER A 70 53.12 -17.18 2.17
N ALA A 71 52.67 -16.07 2.76
CA ALA A 71 53.51 -15.22 3.62
C ALA A 71 54.29 -16.00 4.72
N PRO A 72 53.70 -16.98 5.42
CA PRO A 72 54.43 -17.81 6.38
C PRO A 72 55.62 -18.57 5.77
N HIS A 73 55.46 -19.03 4.53
CA HIS A 73 56.48 -19.78 3.80
C HIS A 73 57.66 -18.87 3.40
N ILE A 74 57.38 -17.61 3.05
CA ILE A 74 58.40 -16.59 2.76
C ILE A 74 59.23 -16.28 4.01
N PHE A 75 58.58 -16.07 5.16
CA PHE A 75 59.27 -15.81 6.43
C PHE A 75 60.11 -17.02 6.90
N TYR A 76 59.58 -18.24 6.75
CA TYR A 76 60.33 -19.46 7.04
C TYR A 76 61.59 -19.57 6.17
N ARG A 77 61.45 -19.33 4.86
CA ARG A 77 62.58 -19.37 3.93
C ARG A 77 63.61 -18.27 4.22
N LEU A 78 63.18 -17.04 4.55
CA LEU A 78 64.09 -15.96 4.95
C LEU A 78 64.90 -16.33 6.19
N ARG A 79 64.24 -16.87 7.22
CA ARG A 79 64.91 -17.30 8.46
C ARG A 79 65.88 -18.47 8.22
N GLN A 80 65.56 -19.37 7.30
CA GLN A 80 66.47 -20.45 6.89
C GLN A 80 67.69 -19.91 6.14
N LEU A 81 67.49 -18.98 5.21
CA LEU A 81 68.56 -18.32 4.45
C LEU A 81 69.45 -17.49 5.37
N GLU A 82 68.89 -16.74 6.30
CA GLU A 82 69.62 -15.97 7.31
C GLU A 82 70.56 -16.86 8.14
N ARG A 83 70.07 -18.02 8.60
CA ARG A 83 70.88 -18.99 9.34
C ARG A 83 72.01 -19.58 8.49
N ARG A 84 71.73 -19.94 7.23
CA ARG A 84 72.75 -20.47 6.30
C ARG A 84 73.79 -19.42 5.94
N LEU A 85 73.37 -18.17 5.75
CA LEU A 85 74.24 -17.05 5.39
C LEU A 85 75.14 -16.67 6.57
N ASN A 86 74.60 -16.63 7.80
CA ASN A 86 75.41 -16.49 9.01
C ASN A 86 76.42 -17.64 9.17
N PHE A 87 76.00 -18.88 8.93
CA PHE A 87 76.89 -20.03 9.00
C PHE A 87 78.02 -19.95 7.96
N ALA A 88 77.70 -19.59 6.71
CA ALA A 88 78.68 -19.46 5.63
C ALA A 88 79.65 -18.28 5.85
N VAL A 89 79.14 -17.12 6.28
CA VAL A 89 79.95 -15.93 6.59
C VAL A 89 80.90 -16.17 7.76
N ASN A 90 80.51 -16.95 8.77
CA ASN A 90 81.36 -17.25 9.92
C ASN A 90 82.48 -18.27 9.60
N ARG A 91 82.31 -19.14 8.59
CA ARG A 91 83.34 -20.11 8.17
C ARG A 91 84.47 -19.49 7.36
N LEU A 92 84.18 -18.44 6.59
CA LEU A 92 85.13 -17.80 5.68
C LEU A 92 86.37 -17.19 6.40
N PRO A 93 86.21 -16.46 7.52
CA PRO A 93 87.34 -15.99 8.31
C PRO A 93 88.16 -17.12 8.94
N LEU A 94 87.51 -18.21 9.36
CA LEU A 94 88.16 -19.37 9.97
C LEU A 94 88.99 -20.15 8.93
N LEU A 95 88.45 -20.37 7.73
CA LEU A 95 89.17 -20.97 6.61
C LEU A 95 90.32 -20.08 6.13
N GLY A 96 90.09 -18.76 6.08
CA GLY A 96 91.13 -17.78 5.79
C GLY A 96 92.27 -17.82 6.80
N GLY A 97 91.95 -17.84 8.11
CA GLY A 97 92.94 -17.94 9.19
C GLY A 97 93.76 -19.23 9.15
N HIS A 98 93.12 -20.37 8.85
CA HIS A 98 93.82 -21.64 8.64
C HIS A 98 94.80 -21.59 7.47
N MET A 99 94.43 -20.94 6.36
CA MET A 99 95.34 -20.75 5.22
C MET A 99 96.54 -19.88 5.57
N THR A 100 96.34 -18.80 6.33
CA THR A 100 97.43 -17.92 6.77
C THR A 100 98.38 -18.66 7.71
N LEU A 101 97.85 -19.46 8.63
CA LEU A 101 98.64 -20.29 9.54
C LEU A 101 99.42 -21.39 8.81
N HIS A 102 98.79 -22.11 7.87
CA HIS A 102 99.47 -23.13 7.05
C HIS A 102 100.57 -22.53 6.15
N ARG A 103 100.39 -21.30 5.68
CA ARG A 103 101.39 -20.57 4.88
C ARG A 103 102.57 -20.07 5.74
N SER A 104 102.31 -19.79 7.02
CA SER A 104 103.32 -19.37 8.01
C SER A 104 104.15 -20.54 8.57
N LEU A 105 103.61 -21.76 8.46
CA LEU A 105 104.25 -23.03 8.84
C LEU A 105 104.95 -23.73 7.66
N ALA A 106 105.32 -22.98 6.61
CA ALA A 106 106.19 -23.51 5.58
C ALA A 106 107.52 -23.95 6.23
N PRO A 107 108.02 -25.18 5.98
CA PRO A 107 109.21 -25.67 6.63
C PRO A 107 110.40 -24.82 6.16
N GLU A 108 110.95 -24.02 7.08
CA GLU A 108 112.33 -23.56 6.91
C GLU A 108 113.20 -24.80 6.70
N ARG A 109 113.98 -24.75 5.63
CA ARG A 109 114.99 -25.77 5.31
C ARG A 109 115.89 -25.95 6.52
N CYS A 110 115.73 -27.05 7.23
CA CYS A 110 116.65 -27.48 8.27
C CYS A 110 117.55 -28.56 7.66
N ASP A 111 118.69 -28.15 7.14
CA ASP A 111 119.77 -29.06 6.80
C ASP A 111 120.35 -29.64 8.11
N GLN A 112 120.25 -30.96 8.24
CA GLN A 112 121.06 -31.88 9.07
C GLN A 112 121.26 -31.56 10.57
N ALA A 113 120.62 -32.36 11.46
CA ALA A 113 121.33 -33.28 12.37
C ALA A 113 120.40 -33.93 13.42
N ILE A 114 120.48 -35.27 13.46
CA ILE A 114 120.30 -36.18 14.61
C ILE A 114 118.86 -36.49 15.09
N GLN A 115 118.50 -37.75 14.83
CA GLN A 115 117.49 -38.56 15.50
C GLN A 115 117.54 -38.42 17.03
N THR A 116 116.43 -38.02 17.64
CA THR A 116 115.89 -38.70 18.83
C THR A 116 114.36 -38.69 18.75
N CYS A 117 113.77 -39.87 18.91
CA CYS A 117 112.33 -40.07 18.91
C CYS A 117 111.70 -39.50 20.18
N SER A 118 110.59 -38.78 20.04
CA SER A 118 109.56 -38.61 21.07
C SER A 118 108.21 -39.03 20.48
N PRO A 119 107.60 -40.14 20.93
CA PRO A 119 106.27 -40.55 20.48
C PRO A 119 105.23 -39.80 21.32
N GLY A 120 104.59 -38.78 20.74
CA GLY A 120 103.62 -37.98 21.50
C GLY A 120 103.01 -36.80 20.76
N ARG A 121 102.89 -36.85 19.45
CA ARG A 121 101.98 -35.95 18.74
C ARG A 121 101.02 -36.79 17.93
N ASP A 122 99.78 -36.80 18.42
CA ASP A 122 98.62 -37.25 17.68
C ASP A 122 98.76 -36.86 16.21
N HIS A 123 98.79 -37.88 15.37
CA HIS A 123 98.55 -37.73 13.95
C HIS A 123 97.14 -37.14 13.80
N PHE A 124 97.05 -35.81 13.82
CA PHE A 124 95.85 -35.11 13.40
C PHE A 124 95.60 -35.49 11.94
N LEU A 125 94.58 -36.32 11.78
CA LEU A 125 93.82 -36.62 10.58
C LEU A 125 93.97 -35.54 9.48
N GLY A 126 94.53 -35.94 8.34
CA GLY A 126 94.36 -35.34 7.01
C GLY A 126 94.40 -33.81 6.93
N SER A 127 95.60 -33.22 6.88
CA SER A 127 95.74 -31.81 6.48
C SER A 127 95.38 -31.64 5.00
N LEU A 128 94.33 -30.87 4.72
CA LEU A 128 93.95 -30.47 3.35
C LEU A 128 95.14 -29.78 2.66
N SER A 129 95.36 -30.10 1.39
CA SER A 129 96.35 -29.43 0.56
C SER A 129 95.97 -27.95 0.33
N SER A 130 96.96 -27.13 0.01
CA SER A 130 96.75 -25.71 -0.30
C SER A 130 95.77 -25.49 -1.47
N ALA A 131 95.69 -26.45 -2.40
CA ALA A 131 94.75 -26.42 -3.52
C ALA A 131 93.32 -26.71 -3.06
N GLU A 132 93.11 -27.79 -2.30
CA GLU A 132 91.80 -28.15 -1.74
C GLU A 132 91.24 -27.05 -0.83
N MET A 133 92.11 -26.37 -0.07
CA MET A 133 91.70 -25.29 0.81
C MET A 133 91.35 -23.99 0.06
N LYS A 134 92.02 -23.69 -1.05
CA LYS A 134 91.62 -22.60 -1.97
C LYS A 134 90.30 -22.88 -2.65
N GLU A 135 90.07 -24.13 -3.07
CA GLU A 135 88.81 -24.57 -3.66
C GLU A 135 87.64 -24.46 -2.66
N LEU A 136 87.85 -24.88 -1.42
CA LEU A 136 86.91 -24.68 -0.31
C LEU A 136 86.56 -23.21 -0.06
N ILE A 137 87.54 -22.31 -0.11
CA ILE A 137 87.30 -20.86 0.03
C ILE A 137 86.50 -20.34 -1.16
N SER A 138 86.84 -20.73 -2.39
CA SER A 138 86.11 -20.33 -3.59
C SER A 138 84.66 -20.82 -3.56
N HIS A 139 84.43 -22.07 -3.14
CA HIS A 139 83.08 -22.62 -2.97
C HIS A 139 82.30 -21.89 -1.87
N ALA A 140 82.94 -21.57 -0.74
CA ALA A 140 82.29 -20.81 0.34
C ALA A 140 81.91 -19.38 -0.10
N GLN A 141 82.76 -18.72 -0.90
CA GLN A 141 82.46 -17.40 -1.47
C GLN A 141 81.29 -17.47 -2.46
N ALA A 142 81.28 -18.48 -3.34
CA ALA A 142 80.18 -18.70 -4.27
C ALA A 142 78.85 -18.99 -3.55
N GLU A 143 78.88 -19.80 -2.48
CA GLU A 143 77.69 -20.08 -1.67
C GLU A 143 77.17 -18.81 -0.97
N VAL A 144 78.05 -17.95 -0.45
CA VAL A 144 77.63 -16.67 0.15
C VAL A 144 76.94 -15.76 -0.88
N GLU A 145 77.50 -15.64 -2.09
CA GLU A 145 76.88 -14.82 -3.13
C GLU A 145 75.56 -15.39 -3.63
N GLN A 146 75.46 -16.73 -3.78
CA GLN A 146 74.19 -17.39 -4.09
C GLN A 146 73.14 -17.14 -3.00
N LEU A 147 73.51 -17.27 -1.72
CA LEU A 147 72.60 -17.06 -0.61
C LEU A 147 72.13 -15.59 -0.52
N LYS A 148 72.99 -14.62 -0.84
CA LYS A 148 72.60 -13.21 -0.96
C LYS A 148 71.58 -13.00 -2.07
N GLN A 149 71.83 -13.56 -3.25
CA GLN A 149 70.89 -13.48 -4.39
C GLN A 149 69.53 -14.12 -4.08
N GLU A 150 69.53 -15.29 -3.42
CA GLU A 150 68.30 -15.95 -2.96
C GLU A 150 67.54 -15.09 -1.94
N ARG A 151 68.23 -14.52 -0.94
CA ARG A 151 67.63 -13.60 0.03
C ARG A 151 67.00 -12.39 -0.67
N ASP A 152 67.72 -11.74 -1.58
CA ASP A 152 67.26 -10.52 -2.25
C ASP A 152 66.08 -10.81 -3.20
N SER A 153 66.04 -12.00 -3.80
CA SER A 153 64.87 -12.48 -4.55
C SER A 153 63.65 -12.68 -3.64
N VAL A 154 63.83 -13.29 -2.47
CA VAL A 154 62.74 -13.52 -1.51
C VAL A 154 62.24 -12.22 -0.88
N LEU A 155 63.14 -11.27 -0.59
CA LEU A 155 62.77 -9.93 -0.10
C LEU A 155 61.92 -9.16 -1.12
N ARG A 156 62.32 -9.17 -2.41
CA ARG A 156 61.50 -8.54 -3.47
C ARG A 156 60.11 -9.15 -3.58
N LYS A 157 59.99 -10.48 -3.44
CA LYS A 157 58.68 -11.17 -3.41
C LYS A 157 57.85 -10.74 -2.19
N LEU A 158 58.48 -10.58 -1.01
CA LEU A 158 57.80 -10.11 0.19
C LEU A 158 57.28 -8.68 0.02
N GLU A 159 58.09 -7.78 -0.53
CA GLU A 159 57.69 -6.40 -0.82
C GLU A 159 56.50 -6.34 -1.80
N GLN A 160 56.54 -7.14 -2.86
CA GLN A 160 55.44 -7.22 -3.82
C GLN A 160 54.16 -7.78 -3.17
N ASN A 161 54.28 -8.79 -2.31
CA ASN A 161 53.14 -9.33 -1.56
C ASN A 161 52.55 -8.29 -0.59
N ALA A 162 53.39 -7.48 0.07
CA ALA A 162 52.94 -6.41 0.94
C ALA A 162 52.19 -5.31 0.16
N LYS A 163 52.71 -4.90 -1.00
CA LYS A 163 52.06 -3.91 -1.89
C LYS A 163 50.70 -4.39 -2.37
N THR A 164 50.62 -5.62 -2.87
CA THR A 164 49.36 -6.22 -3.36
C THR A 164 48.35 -6.44 -2.24
N PHE A 165 48.81 -6.83 -1.04
CA PHE A 165 47.94 -6.91 0.13
C PHE A 165 47.34 -5.54 0.50
N ASN A 166 48.17 -4.50 0.60
CA ASN A 166 47.69 -3.15 0.90
C ASN A 166 46.68 -2.64 -0.14
N GLN A 167 46.93 -2.95 -1.42
CA GLN A 167 46.00 -2.56 -2.48
C GLN A 167 44.64 -3.27 -2.34
N ARG A 168 44.62 -4.56 -2.00
CA ARG A 168 43.36 -5.28 -1.73
C ARG A 168 42.62 -4.73 -0.51
N VAL A 169 43.34 -4.38 0.55
CA VAL A 169 42.75 -3.76 1.74
C VAL A 169 42.12 -2.42 1.39
N GLN A 170 42.81 -1.59 0.60
CA GLN A 170 42.29 -0.30 0.16
C GLN A 170 41.03 -0.44 -0.70
N THR A 171 41.06 -1.35 -1.69
CA THR A 171 39.89 -1.63 -2.53
C THR A 171 38.69 -2.09 -1.70
N ALA A 172 38.90 -3.05 -0.79
CA ALA A 172 37.83 -3.52 0.10
C ALA A 172 37.30 -2.40 1.01
N GLN A 173 38.17 -1.51 1.50
CA GLN A 173 37.76 -0.37 2.32
C GLN A 173 36.90 0.62 1.54
N ASP A 174 37.23 0.87 0.27
CA ASP A 174 36.48 1.78 -0.59
C ASP A 174 35.13 1.19 -1.03
N GLU A 175 35.08 -0.13 -1.29
CA GLU A 175 33.82 -0.86 -1.50
C GLU A 175 32.89 -0.78 -0.29
N VAL A 176 33.42 -1.02 0.92
CA VAL A 176 32.63 -0.92 2.17
C VAL A 176 32.12 0.50 2.39
N LYS A 177 32.94 1.53 2.13
CA LYS A 177 32.49 2.93 2.25
C LYS A 177 31.34 3.24 1.30
N LEU A 178 31.44 2.77 0.05
CA LEU A 178 30.38 2.96 -0.94
C LEU A 178 29.09 2.27 -0.50
N GLU A 179 29.17 1.01 -0.08
CA GLU A 179 28.01 0.24 0.37
C GLU A 179 27.34 0.89 1.59
N VAL A 180 28.13 1.34 2.58
CA VAL A 180 27.61 2.06 3.75
C VAL A 180 26.93 3.36 3.35
N SER A 181 27.47 4.10 2.37
CA SER A 181 26.82 5.32 1.88
C SER A 181 25.49 5.04 1.17
N ASN A 182 25.42 3.98 0.37
CA ASN A 182 24.20 3.55 -0.32
C ASN A 182 23.13 3.10 0.68
N LEU A 183 23.50 2.30 1.68
CA LEU A 183 22.57 1.86 2.73
C LEU A 183 22.04 3.02 3.56
N ARG A 184 22.85 4.04 3.84
CA ARG A 184 22.40 5.26 4.53
C ARG A 184 21.38 6.04 3.71
N GLU A 185 21.63 6.19 2.41
CA GLU A 185 20.69 6.89 1.53
C GLU A 185 19.38 6.11 1.36
N LEU A 186 19.46 4.79 1.19
CA LEU A 186 18.26 3.94 1.14
C LEU A 186 17.45 4.03 2.44
N THR A 187 18.13 4.06 3.58
CA THR A 187 17.47 4.24 4.90
C THR A 187 16.73 5.58 4.94
N ARG A 188 17.37 6.67 4.51
CA ARG A 188 16.75 8.00 4.44
C ARG A 188 15.48 8.00 3.59
N VAL A 189 15.53 7.43 2.39
CA VAL A 189 14.37 7.34 1.48
C VAL A 189 13.24 6.51 2.10
N LEU A 190 13.56 5.40 2.77
CA LEU A 190 12.57 4.57 3.44
C LEU A 190 11.95 5.28 4.64
N GLU A 191 12.72 6.06 5.40
CA GLU A 191 12.20 6.87 6.51
C GLU A 191 11.26 7.98 6.02
N GLU A 192 11.61 8.66 4.92
CA GLU A 192 10.76 9.66 4.27
C GLU A 192 9.44 9.02 3.79
N SER A 193 9.52 7.89 3.08
CA SER A 193 8.33 7.17 2.61
C SER A 193 7.45 6.67 3.75
N LEU A 194 8.05 6.16 4.84
CA LEU A 194 7.31 5.73 6.02
C LEU A 194 6.58 6.90 6.68
N LYS A 195 7.20 8.07 6.75
CA LYS A 195 6.58 9.28 7.26
C LYS A 195 5.36 9.68 6.41
N GLU A 196 5.51 9.74 5.10
CA GLU A 196 4.42 10.05 4.16
C GLU A 196 3.25 9.06 4.31
N LYS A 197 3.53 7.76 4.35
CA LYS A 197 2.49 6.73 4.54
C LYS A 197 1.80 6.81 5.89
N ASN A 198 2.50 7.24 6.93
CA ASN A 198 1.89 7.43 8.24
C ASN A 198 0.97 8.67 8.25
N GLU A 199 1.35 9.74 7.54
CA GLU A 199 0.51 10.92 7.34
C GLU A 199 -0.76 10.58 6.52
N GLU A 200 -0.62 9.81 5.43
CA GLU A 200 -1.77 9.28 4.65
C GLU A 200 -2.72 8.44 5.52
N LEU A 201 -2.17 7.53 6.34
CA LEU A 201 -2.97 6.68 7.22
C LEU A 201 -3.73 7.51 8.27
N ASN A 202 -3.08 8.52 8.83
CA ASN A 202 -3.73 9.42 9.78
C ASN A 202 -4.88 10.21 9.12
N ASN A 203 -4.66 10.70 7.89
CA ASN A 203 -5.71 11.38 7.13
C ASN A 203 -6.90 10.46 6.84
N CYS A 204 -6.65 9.20 6.46
CA CYS A 204 -7.71 8.21 6.30
C CYS A 204 -8.47 7.94 7.62
N HIS A 205 -7.77 7.93 8.76
CA HIS A 205 -8.40 7.75 10.06
C HIS A 205 -9.37 8.90 10.38
N VAL A 206 -8.93 10.15 10.17
CA VAL A 206 -9.76 11.35 10.34
C VAL A 206 -11.00 11.28 9.44
N GLN A 207 -10.83 10.97 8.15
CA GLN A 207 -11.96 10.85 7.21
C GLN A 207 -12.93 9.74 7.63
N LEU A 208 -12.43 8.61 8.12
CA LEU A 208 -13.27 7.51 8.60
C LEU A 208 -14.12 7.95 9.79
N ASP A 209 -13.55 8.69 10.73
CA ASP A 209 -14.26 9.17 11.92
C ASP A 209 -15.29 10.27 11.57
N GLU A 210 -14.98 11.14 10.61
CA GLU A 210 -15.95 12.07 10.04
C GLU A 210 -17.13 11.32 9.40
N LEU A 211 -16.86 10.28 8.61
CA LEU A 211 -17.89 9.46 7.97
C LEU A 211 -18.75 8.70 9.00
N LYS A 212 -18.16 8.15 10.06
CA LYS A 212 -18.91 7.52 11.16
C LYS A 212 -19.84 8.53 11.84
N THR A 213 -19.32 9.74 12.11
CA THR A 213 -20.10 10.81 12.72
C THR A 213 -21.28 11.21 11.84
N ARG A 214 -21.03 11.37 10.53
CA ARG A 214 -22.08 11.70 9.56
C ARG A 214 -23.10 10.57 9.41
N GLN A 215 -22.67 9.31 9.44
CA GLN A 215 -23.58 8.16 9.42
C GLN A 215 -24.52 8.18 10.64
N LEU A 216 -24.00 8.48 11.83
CA LEU A 216 -24.78 8.56 13.05
C LEU A 216 -25.82 9.68 12.98
N GLN A 217 -25.43 10.86 12.46
CA GLN A 217 -26.35 11.98 12.21
C GLN A 217 -27.48 11.57 11.26
N ILE A 218 -27.16 10.97 10.11
CA ILE A 218 -28.16 10.51 9.13
C ILE A 218 -29.11 9.47 9.75
N GLN A 219 -28.59 8.55 10.56
CA GLN A 219 -29.43 7.58 11.26
C GLN A 219 -30.40 8.26 12.22
N GLN A 220 -29.94 9.25 12.98
CA GLN A 220 -30.79 10.02 13.88
C GLN A 220 -31.88 10.77 13.11
N GLU A 221 -31.53 11.53 12.07
CA GLU A 221 -32.48 12.24 11.21
C GLU A 221 -33.52 11.28 10.60
N ALA A 222 -33.10 10.10 10.14
CA ALA A 222 -34.00 9.10 9.59
C ALA A 222 -34.97 8.54 10.65
N THR A 223 -34.52 8.35 11.90
CA THR A 223 -35.40 7.93 13.00
C THR A 223 -36.41 9.00 13.38
N GLU A 224 -35.98 10.26 13.41
CA GLU A 224 -36.84 11.41 13.70
C GLU A 224 -37.91 11.58 12.61
N GLU A 225 -37.53 11.55 11.34
CA GLU A 225 -38.47 11.67 10.23
C GLU A 225 -39.45 10.49 10.17
N ARG A 226 -38.98 9.26 10.45
CA ARG A 226 -39.86 8.10 10.58
C ARG A 226 -40.91 8.31 11.68
N SER A 227 -40.50 8.83 12.84
CA SER A 227 -41.43 9.11 13.95
C SER A 227 -42.46 10.18 13.58
N ARG A 228 -42.03 11.24 12.88
CA ARG A 228 -42.89 12.31 12.37
C ARG A 228 -43.92 11.78 11.38
N LEU A 229 -43.49 11.01 10.38
CA LEU A 229 -44.40 10.42 9.39
C LEU A 229 -45.39 9.45 10.04
N GLN A 230 -44.96 8.68 11.03
CA GLN A 230 -45.85 7.78 11.77
C GLN A 230 -46.92 8.56 12.55
N ALA A 231 -46.56 9.69 13.17
CA ALA A 231 -47.52 10.57 13.85
C ALA A 231 -48.53 11.20 12.86
N GLN A 232 -48.06 11.68 11.70
CA GLN A 232 -48.94 12.20 10.64
C GLN A 232 -49.89 11.13 10.10
N LEU A 233 -49.42 9.91 9.92
CA LEU A 233 -50.25 8.79 9.49
C LEU A 233 -51.31 8.42 10.54
N ALA A 234 -50.96 8.48 11.83
CA ALA A 234 -51.93 8.25 12.91
C ALA A 234 -53.02 9.34 12.93
N GLU A 235 -52.65 10.61 12.78
CA GLU A 235 -53.60 11.73 12.77
C GLU A 235 -54.51 11.70 11.54
N THR A 236 -53.97 11.44 10.34
CA THR A 236 -54.78 11.29 9.12
C THR A 236 -55.74 10.10 9.21
N ASN A 237 -55.32 8.97 9.78
CA ASN A 237 -56.20 7.83 10.04
C ASN A 237 -57.33 8.19 11.02
N LYS A 238 -57.04 8.97 12.06
CA LYS A 238 -58.04 9.47 13.01
C LYS A 238 -59.05 10.40 12.32
N GLN A 239 -58.58 11.31 11.47
CA GLN A 239 -59.44 12.21 10.68
C GLN A 239 -60.32 11.42 9.71
N LEU A 240 -59.76 10.42 9.02
CA LEU A 240 -60.51 9.52 8.14
C LEU A 240 -61.59 8.76 8.91
N ALA A 241 -61.29 8.25 10.11
CA ALA A 241 -62.27 7.58 10.95
C ALA A 241 -63.42 8.51 11.35
N LYS A 242 -63.12 9.77 11.71
CA LYS A 242 -64.15 10.79 11.99
C LYS A 242 -65.02 11.06 10.77
N ALA A 243 -64.42 11.31 9.60
CA ALA A 243 -65.14 11.55 8.36
C ALA A 243 -66.06 10.38 7.99
N LYS A 244 -65.59 9.13 8.14
CA LYS A 244 -66.43 7.92 7.92
C LYS A 244 -67.65 7.89 8.84
N VAL A 245 -67.51 8.28 10.10
CA VAL A 245 -68.63 8.35 11.05
C VAL A 245 -69.61 9.45 10.66
N GLU A 246 -69.11 10.61 10.23
CA GLU A 246 -69.93 11.74 9.78
C GLU A 246 -70.73 11.42 8.51
N VAL A 247 -70.11 10.75 7.53
CA VAL A 247 -70.79 10.23 6.34
C VAL A 247 -71.94 9.31 6.74
N ARG A 248 -71.70 8.31 7.60
CA ARG A 248 -72.76 7.42 8.11
C ARG A 248 -73.87 8.16 8.87
N ARG A 249 -73.54 9.25 9.56
CA ARG A 249 -74.54 10.12 10.21
C ARG A 249 -75.36 10.90 9.19
N ALA A 250 -74.74 11.36 8.10
CA ALA A 250 -75.41 12.04 7.01
C ALA A 250 -76.34 11.10 6.23
N GLU A 251 -75.87 9.90 5.89
CA GLU A 251 -76.68 8.83 5.27
C GLU A 251 -77.96 8.58 6.09
N ARG A 252 -77.83 8.35 7.40
CA ARG A 252 -78.98 8.17 8.29
C ARG A 252 -79.91 9.37 8.42
N ARG A 253 -79.44 10.60 8.14
CA ARG A 253 -80.32 11.79 8.09
C ARG A 253 -81.12 11.77 6.79
N ILE A 254 -80.44 11.57 5.67
CA ILE A 254 -81.05 11.47 4.34
C ILE A 254 -82.12 10.38 4.31
N ASP A 255 -81.86 9.19 4.88
CA ASP A 255 -82.84 8.10 4.94
C ASP A 255 -84.10 8.49 5.72
N ARG A 256 -83.96 9.22 6.83
CA ARG A 256 -85.09 9.71 7.63
C ARG A 256 -85.89 10.76 6.87
N ASP A 257 -85.23 11.75 6.30
CA ASP A 257 -85.87 12.81 5.52
C ASP A 257 -86.60 12.22 4.29
N LEU A 258 -86.01 11.20 3.66
CA LEU A 258 -86.60 10.49 2.52
C LEU A 258 -87.84 9.69 2.94
N ASN A 259 -87.80 9.01 4.09
CA ASN A 259 -88.97 8.30 4.64
C ASN A 259 -90.09 9.27 5.05
N GLU A 260 -89.75 10.41 5.66
CA GLU A 260 -90.71 11.46 6.00
C GLU A 260 -91.38 12.04 4.75
N ARG A 261 -90.60 12.35 3.71
CA ARG A 261 -91.14 12.79 2.41
C ARG A 261 -92.05 11.75 1.77
N LYS A 262 -91.69 10.45 1.83
CA LYS A 262 -92.55 9.37 1.34
C LYS A 262 -93.89 9.33 2.07
N LEU A 263 -93.89 9.46 3.40
CA LEU A 263 -95.11 9.50 4.21
C LEU A 263 -95.98 10.73 3.87
N LEU A 264 -95.37 11.90 3.73
CA LEU A 264 -96.07 13.13 3.33
C LEU A 264 -96.70 13.00 1.94
N MET A 265 -95.97 12.47 0.96
CA MET A 265 -96.51 12.22 -0.38
C MET A 265 -97.67 11.22 -0.33
N ALA A 266 -97.55 10.11 0.41
CA ALA A 266 -98.63 9.14 0.56
C ALA A 266 -99.89 9.79 1.18
N GLY A 267 -99.75 10.59 2.24
CA GLY A 267 -100.87 11.30 2.84
C GLY A 267 -101.53 12.33 1.89
N MET A 268 -100.73 13.02 1.07
CA MET A 268 -101.22 13.91 0.02
C MET A 268 -101.95 13.17 -1.11
N GLU A 269 -101.44 12.00 -1.49
CA GLU A 269 -102.07 11.11 -2.47
C GLU A 269 -103.42 10.59 -1.96
N ASP A 270 -103.49 10.17 -0.69
CA ASP A 270 -104.72 9.71 -0.04
C ASP A 270 -105.77 10.83 0.05
N THR A 271 -105.38 12.05 0.46
CA THR A 271 -106.27 13.21 0.45
C THR A 271 -106.70 13.59 -0.96
N SER A 272 -105.82 13.46 -1.96
CA SER A 272 -106.17 13.72 -3.35
C SER A 272 -107.11 12.66 -3.92
N ARG A 273 -106.89 11.38 -3.65
CA ARG A 273 -107.79 10.28 -4.03
C ARG A 273 -109.16 10.43 -3.37
N SER A 274 -109.21 10.74 -2.08
CA SER A 274 -110.45 11.00 -1.35
C SER A 274 -111.23 12.18 -1.94
N ARG A 275 -110.55 13.27 -2.28
CA ARG A 275 -111.14 14.45 -2.91
C ARG A 275 -111.65 14.16 -4.33
N ILE A 276 -110.92 13.37 -5.12
CA ILE A 276 -111.34 12.93 -6.46
C ILE A 276 -112.60 12.06 -6.37
N GLN A 277 -112.65 11.08 -5.47
CA GLN A 277 -113.85 10.27 -5.23
C GLN A 277 -115.05 11.11 -4.81
N HIS A 278 -114.85 12.12 -3.95
CA HIS A 278 -115.91 13.08 -3.60
C HIS A 278 -116.42 13.87 -4.80
N THR A 279 -115.54 14.33 -5.69
CA THR A 279 -115.93 15.01 -6.94
C THR A 279 -116.59 14.07 -7.95
N GLU A 280 -116.17 12.80 -8.05
CA GLU A 280 -116.81 11.80 -8.92
C GLU A 280 -118.25 11.49 -8.48
N HIS A 281 -118.50 11.44 -7.17
CA HIS A 281 -119.87 11.36 -6.64
C HIS A 281 -120.72 12.62 -6.88
N THR A 282 -120.10 13.78 -7.09
CA THR A 282 -120.81 15.03 -7.45
C THR A 282 -120.89 15.28 -8.96
N SER A 283 -120.10 14.57 -9.79
CA SER A 283 -120.01 14.80 -11.24
C SER A 283 -120.88 13.86 -12.10
N HIS A 284 -121.65 12.95 -11.49
CA HIS A 284 -122.68 12.18 -12.20
C HIS A 284 -124.04 12.89 -12.31
N ALA A 285 -124.15 14.13 -11.84
CA ALA A 285 -125.27 15.02 -12.15
C ALA A 285 -124.75 16.24 -12.91
N VAL A 286 -125.19 16.35 -14.17
CA VAL A 286 -125.13 17.52 -15.04
C VAL A 286 -123.88 17.67 -15.94
N GLN A 287 -124.15 17.58 -17.24
CA GLN A 287 -123.46 18.23 -18.36
C GLN A 287 -124.55 18.88 -19.24
N PRO A 288 -124.23 19.77 -20.19
CA PRO A 288 -123.36 20.95 -20.12
C PRO A 288 -124.07 22.19 -20.72
N ASP A 289 -123.58 23.41 -20.51
CA ASP A 289 -123.77 24.44 -21.56
C ASP A 289 -122.77 25.60 -21.53
N LEU A 290 -122.56 26.12 -22.74
CA LEU A 290 -121.58 27.11 -23.19
C LEU A 290 -121.84 28.53 -22.65
N CYS A 291 -120.77 29.28 -22.36
CA CYS A 291 -120.74 30.70 -22.71
C CYS A 291 -119.30 31.23 -22.80
N ALA A 292 -119.07 32.02 -23.84
CA ALA A 292 -117.76 32.49 -24.28
C ALA A 292 -117.39 33.87 -23.72
N VAL A 293 -116.12 34.20 -23.98
CA VAL A 293 -115.47 35.53 -24.06
C VAL A 293 -114.96 36.10 -22.72
N HIS A 294 -113.64 36.19 -22.53
CA HIS A 294 -112.80 37.35 -22.87
C HIS A 294 -111.31 37.03 -22.70
N ALA A 295 -110.52 37.40 -23.71
CA ALA A 295 -109.08 37.43 -23.67
C ALA A 295 -108.61 38.74 -23.03
N THR A 296 -107.70 38.66 -22.07
CA THR A 296 -106.79 39.75 -21.72
C THR A 296 -105.40 39.20 -21.49
N ASP A 297 -104.48 39.69 -22.32
CA ASP A 297 -103.03 39.56 -22.15
C ASP A 297 -102.60 40.18 -20.82
N VAL A 298 -101.88 39.41 -19.99
CA VAL A 298 -100.95 39.95 -19.00
C VAL A 298 -99.64 39.15 -19.05
N LYS A 299 -98.64 39.77 -19.68
CA LYS A 299 -97.23 39.39 -19.60
C LYS A 299 -96.69 39.73 -18.20
N VAL A 300 -96.13 38.69 -17.55
CA VAL A 300 -94.90 38.67 -16.71
C VAL A 300 -94.85 39.59 -15.49
N ASN A 301 -94.80 39.01 -14.28
CA ASN A 301 -93.53 38.90 -13.52
C ASN A 301 -93.70 37.96 -12.32
N LEU A 302 -92.97 36.83 -12.32
CA LEU A 302 -92.78 35.97 -11.16
C LEU A 302 -91.75 36.63 -10.24
N GLN A 303 -92.16 37.12 -9.08
CA GLN A 303 -91.26 37.18 -7.94
C GLN A 303 -91.49 35.96 -7.05
N PRO A 304 -90.40 35.31 -6.65
CA PRO A 304 -90.25 34.95 -5.25
C PRO A 304 -88.98 35.57 -4.66
N MET A 305 -89.16 36.24 -3.52
CA MET A 305 -88.08 36.59 -2.60
C MET A 305 -87.42 35.31 -2.05
N LEU A 306 -86.08 35.36 -2.02
CA LEU A 306 -85.15 34.81 -1.02
C LEU A 306 -85.30 33.34 -0.60
N THR A 307 -84.30 32.53 -0.93
CA THR A 307 -83.39 31.94 0.07
C THR A 307 -82.17 31.34 -0.64
N GLY A 308 -81.00 31.59 -0.07
CA GLY A 308 -79.72 31.30 -0.70
C GLY A 308 -79.42 29.81 -0.79
N THR A 309 -78.89 29.42 -1.95
CA THR A 309 -78.02 28.25 -2.10
C THR A 309 -76.94 28.60 -3.10
N THR A 310 -75.74 28.83 -2.56
CA THR A 310 -74.47 28.83 -3.26
C THR A 310 -74.27 27.45 -3.89
N ASP A 311 -74.15 27.38 -5.21
CA ASP A 311 -73.49 26.23 -5.84
C ASP A 311 -72.55 26.71 -6.95
N LEU A 312 -71.27 26.44 -6.69
CA LEU A 312 -70.31 25.84 -7.61
C LEU A 312 -70.11 26.56 -8.95
N ASN A 313 -69.25 27.58 -8.91
CA ASN A 313 -68.36 27.85 -10.03
C ASN A 313 -67.01 28.37 -9.50
N VAL A 314 -66.15 27.44 -9.04
CA VAL A 314 -64.75 27.75 -8.73
C VAL A 314 -63.94 27.45 -9.98
N THR A 315 -63.95 28.39 -10.92
CA THR A 315 -62.81 28.59 -11.80
C THR A 315 -61.68 29.07 -10.89
N HIS A 316 -60.72 28.19 -10.58
CA HIS A 316 -59.52 28.55 -9.85
C HIS A 316 -58.66 29.51 -10.68
N CYS A 317 -58.97 30.82 -10.61
CA CYS A 317 -58.01 31.85 -10.94
C CYS A 317 -56.93 31.84 -9.85
N LEU A 318 -55.74 31.33 -10.19
CA LEU A 318 -54.57 31.39 -9.34
C LEU A 318 -54.27 32.86 -9.00
N ASN A 319 -54.09 33.14 -7.71
CA ASN A 319 -53.70 34.46 -7.22
C ASN A 319 -52.34 34.84 -7.84
N PRO A 320 -52.11 36.09 -8.31
CA PRO A 320 -50.83 36.52 -8.92
C PRO A 320 -49.58 36.18 -8.08
N VAL A 321 -49.72 36.12 -6.76
CA VAL A 321 -48.63 35.70 -5.85
C VAL A 321 -48.29 34.20 -5.98
N GLN A 322 -49.28 33.35 -6.23
CA GLN A 322 -49.07 31.91 -6.47
C GLN A 322 -48.48 31.67 -7.86
N LEU A 323 -48.83 32.50 -8.85
CA LEU A 323 -48.27 32.41 -10.19
C LEU A 323 -46.77 32.81 -10.20
N ASP A 324 -46.40 33.83 -9.43
CA ASP A 324 -45.01 34.24 -9.24
C ASP A 324 -44.18 33.19 -8.47
N ALA A 325 -44.78 32.53 -7.48
CA ALA A 325 -44.15 31.42 -6.77
C ALA A 325 -43.88 30.22 -7.70
N VAL A 326 -44.85 29.86 -8.56
CA VAL A 326 -44.68 28.80 -9.56
C VAL A 326 -43.63 29.17 -10.61
N ALA A 327 -43.60 30.42 -11.07
CA ALA A 327 -42.58 30.89 -12.01
C ALA A 327 -41.16 30.80 -11.42
N LYS A 328 -40.99 31.16 -10.14
CA LYS A 328 -39.71 31.02 -9.42
C LYS A 328 -39.29 29.56 -9.24
N SER A 329 -40.21 28.67 -8.87
CA SER A 329 -39.93 27.24 -8.77
C SER A 329 -39.57 26.62 -10.13
N LEU A 330 -40.23 27.03 -11.22
CA LEU A 330 -39.90 26.59 -12.58
C LEU A 330 -38.51 27.07 -13.01
N HIS A 331 -38.13 28.30 -12.63
CA HIS A 331 -36.81 28.85 -12.90
C HIS A 331 -35.70 28.10 -12.15
N GLN A 332 -35.92 27.77 -10.87
CA GLN A 332 -35.00 26.96 -10.07
C GLN A 332 -34.84 25.53 -10.63
N LEU A 333 -35.93 24.91 -11.07
CA LEU A 333 -35.89 23.59 -11.71
C LEU A 333 -35.11 23.63 -13.03
N THR A 334 -35.25 24.71 -13.80
CA THR A 334 -34.52 24.91 -15.05
C THR A 334 -33.03 25.12 -14.82
N GLN A 335 -32.63 25.81 -13.73
CA GLN A 335 -31.23 25.95 -13.35
C GLN A 335 -30.61 24.62 -12.90
N LEU A 336 -31.33 23.84 -12.07
CA LEU A 336 -30.89 22.49 -11.67
C LEU A 336 -30.71 21.55 -12.86
N ALA A 337 -31.63 21.60 -13.85
CA ALA A 337 -31.52 20.80 -15.06
C ALA A 337 -30.34 21.22 -15.97
N LYS A 338 -29.92 22.50 -15.93
CA LYS A 338 -28.71 22.97 -16.62
C LYS A 338 -27.44 22.49 -15.90
N CYS A 339 -27.36 22.60 -14.57
CA CYS A 339 -26.23 22.10 -13.80
C CYS A 339 -26.02 20.58 -13.98
N LEU A 340 -27.09 19.79 -14.00
CA LEU A 340 -27.02 18.35 -14.25
C LEU A 340 -26.60 17.97 -15.69
N LYS A 341 -26.77 18.88 -16.66
CA LYS A 341 -26.28 18.67 -18.04
C LYS A 341 -24.81 19.09 -18.21
N SER A 342 -24.33 20.04 -17.43
CA SER A 342 -22.93 20.48 -17.44
C SER A 342 -21.97 19.45 -16.84
N ASP A 343 -22.41 18.65 -15.86
CA ASP A 343 -21.59 17.62 -15.20
C ASP A 343 -21.49 16.30 -16.01
N SER A 344 -22.07 16.24 -17.21
CA SER A 344 -22.10 15.06 -18.10
C SER A 344 -21.24 15.24 -19.36
N SER A 345 -20.49 16.34 -19.48
CA SER A 345 -19.71 16.68 -20.67
C SER A 345 -18.32 17.20 -20.27
N ASP A 346 -17.46 16.29 -19.81
CA ASP A 346 -16.00 16.39 -19.90
C ASP A 346 -15.41 15.02 -19.51
N ASP A 347 -15.42 14.10 -20.47
CA ASP A 347 -14.58 12.89 -20.46
C ASP A 347 -14.53 12.31 -21.89
N ALA A 348 -14.02 13.14 -22.80
CA ALA A 348 -13.57 12.73 -24.12
C ALA A 348 -12.41 13.64 -24.51
N ASP A 349 -11.22 13.35 -23.97
CA ASP A 349 -9.90 13.54 -24.59
C ASP A 349 -8.82 13.55 -23.51
N SER A 350 -8.32 12.36 -23.16
CA SER A 350 -6.99 12.18 -22.55
C SER A 350 -6.57 10.72 -22.69
N SER A 351 -6.25 10.33 -23.92
CA SER A 351 -5.42 9.15 -24.19
C SER A 351 -4.31 9.56 -25.16
N GLU A 352 -3.27 10.19 -24.62
CA GLU A 352 -1.97 10.31 -25.26
C GLU A 352 -0.98 9.52 -24.39
N ILE A 353 -0.79 8.24 -24.73
CA ILE A 353 0.25 7.39 -24.15
C ILE A 353 1.46 7.51 -25.08
N GLN A 354 2.49 8.20 -24.61
CA GLN A 354 3.87 7.91 -25.00
C GLN A 354 4.38 6.77 -24.10
N THR A 355 4.64 5.62 -24.69
CA THR A 355 5.81 4.76 -24.39
C THR A 355 5.97 3.74 -25.49
#